data_AF-A0A6J1C3R3-F1
#
_entry.id   AF-A0A6J1C3R3-F1
#
_cell.length_a   1.000
_cell.length_b   1.000
_cell.length_c   1.000
_cell.angle_alpha   90.00
_cell.angle_beta   90.00
_cell.angle_gamma   90.00
#
_symmetry.space_group_name_H-M   'P 1'
#
loop_
_entity.id
_entity.type
_entity.pdbx_description
1 polymer ?
#
loop_
_entity_poly.entity_id
_entity_poly.type
_entity_poly.pdbx_seq_one_letter_code
_entity_poly.pdbx_strand_id
1 'polypeptide(L)'
;MVPLLLRKGGGASSGLSPYSRLRSFRSDAALEAIARAAEQRVPNVVLYNYPSFSGAFSALFAHLFHTRLHLPCLVLPFSSVAPLRIDDLYVEGLERCYFLDFLGPKGFAATISRRPTCEVLCFDHRKSSLPQIIPTEYQTKNTSIHVNLEKSSSAAVYEYFSTRLVDMETPCGSVADLLEPKDRSRVEMVLKYIEDGDLRRWSLPGIRAFNIGLSEWRSKLNCITNPYMYEQLLEMNSLELIAKGNDFIASCDNAANKFLDKTFKIRLGRGLYGECLAVRADGSSNLSDEIGKQLSMRSAAAGLSTSGL
;
A
#
# COMPACT_ATOMS: atom_id res chain seq x y z
N MET A 1 4.48 -14.18 -66.11
CA MET A 1 5.34 -15.39 -66.03
C MET A 1 6.02 -15.35 -64.66
N VAL A 2 5.59 -16.22 -63.75
CA VAL A 2 6.14 -16.42 -62.40
C VAL A 2 7.37 -17.34 -62.54
N PRO A 3 8.39 -17.23 -61.67
CA PRO A 3 8.54 -18.32 -60.72
C PRO A 3 8.74 -17.85 -59.27
N LEU A 4 8.01 -18.58 -58.43
CA LEU A 4 8.03 -18.66 -56.98
C LEU A 4 9.29 -19.42 -56.56
N LEU A 5 10.03 -18.95 -55.54
CA LEU A 5 10.94 -19.80 -54.78
C LEU A 5 10.83 -19.47 -53.29
N LEU A 6 10.19 -20.37 -52.55
CA LEU A 6 10.22 -20.49 -51.10
C LEU A 6 11.63 -20.79 -50.61
N ARG A 7 12.04 -20.21 -49.47
CA ARG A 7 12.65 -21.01 -48.39
C ARG A 7 12.63 -20.36 -47.01
N LYS A 8 11.96 -21.10 -46.12
CA LYS A 8 12.27 -21.45 -44.73
C LYS A 8 12.41 -20.34 -43.67
N GLY A 9 11.45 -20.37 -42.75
CA GLY A 9 11.54 -19.74 -41.44
C GLY A 9 12.67 -20.30 -40.58
N GLY A 10 13.30 -19.40 -39.85
CA GLY A 10 14.03 -19.66 -38.62
C GLY A 10 13.24 -19.03 -37.48
N GLY A 11 12.90 -19.84 -36.47
CA GLY A 11 12.15 -19.40 -35.31
C GLY A 11 12.91 -18.32 -34.54
N ALA A 12 12.30 -17.14 -34.43
CA ALA A 12 12.64 -16.21 -33.38
C ALA A 12 11.91 -16.71 -32.12
N SER A 13 12.66 -17.40 -31.25
CA SER A 13 12.30 -17.54 -29.85
C SER A 13 12.24 -16.15 -29.24
N SER A 14 11.06 -15.54 -29.26
CA SER A 14 10.78 -14.33 -28.50
C SER A 14 10.86 -14.70 -27.03
N GLY A 15 12.02 -14.47 -26.42
CA GLY A 15 12.19 -14.49 -24.98
C GLY A 15 11.19 -13.51 -24.37
N LEU A 16 10.11 -14.06 -23.84
CA LEU A 16 9.15 -13.33 -23.04
C LEU A 16 9.91 -12.75 -21.84
N SER A 17 9.99 -11.42 -21.79
CA SER A 17 10.38 -10.69 -20.60
C SER A 17 9.54 -11.19 -19.40
N PRO A 18 10.15 -11.50 -18.25
CA PRO A 18 9.42 -12.00 -17.08
C PRO A 18 8.42 -10.98 -16.50
N TYR A 19 8.38 -9.76 -17.03
CA TYR A 19 7.45 -8.69 -16.65
C TYR A 19 6.11 -8.72 -17.39
N SER A 20 5.88 -9.68 -18.29
CA SER A 20 4.68 -9.73 -19.15
C SER A 20 3.48 -10.48 -18.57
N ARG A 21 3.55 -10.99 -17.33
CA ARG A 21 2.35 -11.35 -16.55
C ARG A 21 2.00 -10.18 -15.64
N LEU A 22 1.39 -9.15 -16.21
CA LEU A 22 0.60 -8.18 -15.44
C LEU A 22 -0.40 -8.99 -14.60
N ARG A 23 -0.12 -9.16 -13.30
CA ARG A 23 -1.10 -9.67 -12.35
C ARG A 23 -2.24 -8.66 -12.34
N SER A 24 -3.31 -8.94 -13.06
CA SER A 24 -4.53 -8.13 -12.95
C SER A 24 -5.09 -8.30 -11.54
N PHE A 25 -5.50 -7.20 -10.90
CA PHE A 25 -6.24 -7.26 -9.63
C PHE A 25 -7.62 -7.91 -9.80
N ARG A 26 -8.12 -7.87 -11.03
CA ARG A 26 -9.16 -8.77 -11.55
C ARG A 26 -8.52 -10.13 -11.88
N SER A 27 -8.01 -10.83 -10.87
CA SER A 27 -7.49 -12.19 -11.02
C SER A 27 -8.65 -13.18 -11.02
N ASP A 28 -8.45 -14.38 -11.57
CA ASP A 28 -9.47 -15.44 -11.53
C ASP A 28 -9.91 -15.74 -10.10
N ALA A 29 -8.97 -15.72 -9.14
CA ALA A 29 -9.27 -15.90 -7.72
C ALA A 29 -10.16 -14.78 -7.14
N ALA A 30 -9.96 -13.53 -7.55
CA ALA A 30 -10.82 -12.42 -7.12
C ALA A 30 -12.22 -12.52 -7.73
N LEU A 31 -12.32 -12.88 -9.02
CA LEU A 31 -13.60 -13.09 -9.69
C LEU A 31 -14.37 -14.28 -9.10
N GLU A 32 -13.67 -15.37 -8.77
CA GLU A 32 -14.26 -16.53 -8.12
C GLU A 32 -14.75 -16.21 -6.69
N ALA A 33 -14.00 -15.41 -5.93
CA ALA A 33 -14.45 -14.92 -4.62
C ALA A 33 -15.71 -14.06 -4.72
N ILE A 34 -15.80 -13.21 -5.74
CA ILE A 34 -16.99 -12.39 -6.01
C ILE A 34 -18.18 -13.28 -6.43
N ALA A 35 -17.97 -14.26 -7.31
CA ALA A 35 -19.02 -15.18 -7.73
C ALA A 35 -19.58 -15.97 -6.54
N ARG A 36 -18.72 -16.51 -5.67
CA ARG A 36 -19.13 -17.18 -4.43
C ARG A 36 -19.93 -16.25 -3.51
N ALA A 37 -19.49 -15.01 -3.34
CA ALA A 37 -20.20 -14.04 -2.52
C ALA A 37 -21.57 -13.68 -3.11
N ALA A 38 -21.70 -13.64 -4.44
CA ALA A 38 -22.97 -13.44 -5.13
C ALA A 38 -23.93 -14.62 -4.92
N GLU A 39 -23.44 -15.86 -5.05
CA GLU A 39 -24.23 -17.08 -4.77
C GLU A 39 -24.72 -17.13 -3.32
N GLN A 40 -23.89 -16.69 -2.38
CA GLN A 40 -24.20 -16.64 -0.95
C GLN A 40 -24.98 -15.39 -0.54
N ARG A 41 -25.25 -14.46 -1.47
CA ARG A 41 -25.92 -13.16 -1.21
C ARG A 41 -25.28 -12.39 -0.06
N VAL A 42 -23.94 -12.29 -0.08
CA VAL A 42 -23.17 -11.59 0.96
C VAL A 42 -23.55 -10.10 0.97
N PRO A 43 -24.05 -9.56 2.10
CA PRO A 43 -24.59 -8.20 2.15
C PRO A 43 -23.50 -7.12 2.32
N ASN A 44 -22.29 -7.48 2.76
CA ASN A 44 -21.20 -6.53 3.02
C ASN A 44 -20.01 -6.77 2.09
N VAL A 45 -19.53 -5.71 1.44
CA VAL A 45 -18.31 -5.73 0.63
C VAL A 45 -17.33 -4.69 1.13
N VAL A 46 -16.06 -5.07 1.27
CA VAL A 46 -14.96 -4.19 1.64
C VAL A 46 -13.94 -4.15 0.51
N LEU A 47 -13.69 -2.97 -0.02
CA LEU A 47 -12.61 -2.70 -0.95
C LEU A 47 -11.55 -1.89 -0.22
N TYR A 48 -10.28 -2.27 -0.34
CA TYR A 48 -9.18 -1.49 0.25
C TYR A 48 -8.10 -1.17 -0.77
N ASN A 49 -7.48 0.01 -0.63
CA ASN A 49 -6.42 0.45 -1.51
C ASN A 49 -5.18 -0.47 -1.38
N TYR A 50 -4.83 -1.16 -2.45
CA TYR A 50 -3.65 -2.02 -2.54
C TYR A 50 -2.59 -1.37 -3.45
N PRO A 51 -1.28 -1.45 -3.09
CA PRO A 51 -0.67 -2.10 -1.92
C PRO A 51 -0.42 -1.12 -0.76
N SER A 52 -1.45 -0.45 -0.27
CA SER A 52 -1.31 0.48 0.86
C SER A 52 -1.34 -0.27 2.20
N PHE A 53 -0.45 0.08 3.12
CA PHE A 53 -0.51 -0.40 4.50
C PHE A 53 -1.70 0.19 5.24
N SER A 54 -2.01 1.48 5.02
CA SER A 54 -3.22 2.12 5.55
C SER A 54 -4.46 1.33 5.12
N GLY A 55 -4.56 1.01 3.82
CA GLY A 55 -5.65 0.19 3.28
C GLY A 55 -5.71 -1.23 3.87
N ALA A 56 -4.57 -1.92 3.98
CA ALA A 56 -4.51 -3.28 4.52
C ALA A 56 -4.90 -3.34 6.00
N PHE A 57 -4.47 -2.38 6.83
CA PHE A 57 -4.89 -2.29 8.23
C PHE A 57 -6.37 -1.91 8.35
N SER A 58 -6.87 -0.99 7.51
CA SER A 58 -8.31 -0.72 7.45
C SER A 58 -9.11 -2.00 7.11
N ALA A 59 -8.62 -2.82 6.17
CA ALA A 59 -9.23 -4.10 5.83
C ALA A 59 -9.18 -5.10 6.98
N LEU A 60 -8.10 -5.13 7.77
CA LEU A 60 -8.02 -5.92 9.01
C LEU A 60 -9.11 -5.52 10.00
N PHE A 61 -9.29 -4.22 10.26
CA PHE A 61 -10.32 -3.76 11.21
C PHE A 61 -11.74 -4.08 10.74
N ALA A 62 -12.00 -3.95 9.44
CA ALA A 62 -13.26 -4.38 8.86
C ALA A 62 -13.47 -5.90 9.01
N HIS A 63 -12.43 -6.71 8.76
CA HIS A 63 -12.48 -8.16 8.91
C HIS A 63 -12.77 -8.58 10.36
N LEU A 64 -12.06 -7.99 11.33
CA LEU A 64 -12.27 -8.24 12.75
C LEU A 64 -13.70 -7.89 13.18
N PHE A 65 -14.21 -6.72 12.79
CA PHE A 65 -15.55 -6.26 13.12
C PHE A 65 -16.64 -7.22 12.60
N HIS A 66 -16.57 -7.58 11.32
CA HIS A 66 -17.57 -8.47 10.70
C HIS A 66 -17.48 -9.88 11.26
N THR A 67 -16.27 -10.40 11.51
CA THR A 67 -16.07 -11.71 12.11
C THR A 67 -16.62 -11.77 13.54
N ARG A 68 -16.37 -10.73 14.35
CA ARG A 68 -16.86 -10.63 15.74
C ARG A 68 -18.37 -10.65 15.84
N LEU A 69 -19.06 -10.02 14.89
CA LEU A 69 -20.52 -9.95 14.82
C LEU A 69 -21.15 -11.08 14.00
N HIS A 70 -20.35 -12.03 13.51
CA HIS A 70 -20.80 -13.10 12.60
C HIS A 70 -21.55 -12.58 11.36
N LEU A 71 -21.13 -11.42 10.84
CA LEU A 71 -21.70 -10.80 9.65
C LEU A 71 -20.95 -11.26 8.39
N PRO A 72 -21.62 -11.83 7.38
CA PRO A 72 -20.97 -12.21 6.13
C PRO A 72 -20.39 -10.98 5.43
N CYS A 73 -19.13 -11.07 5.00
CA CYS A 73 -18.40 -9.97 4.39
C CYS A 73 -17.38 -10.47 3.36
N LEU A 74 -17.37 -9.86 2.18
CA LEU A 74 -16.35 -10.08 1.16
C LEU A 74 -15.32 -8.95 1.19
N VAL A 75 -14.05 -9.28 1.44
CA VAL A 75 -12.95 -8.30 1.43
C VAL A 75 -12.07 -8.49 0.20
N LEU A 76 -11.84 -7.42 -0.55
CA LEU A 76 -11.08 -7.44 -1.80
C LEU A 76 -10.03 -6.32 -1.86
N PRO A 77 -8.81 -6.61 -2.36
CA PRO A 77 -7.85 -5.58 -2.71
C PRO A 77 -8.35 -4.81 -3.95
N PHE A 78 -8.16 -3.49 -3.94
CA PHE A 78 -8.49 -2.60 -5.04
C PHE A 78 -7.24 -1.84 -5.50
N SER A 79 -7.02 -1.76 -6.81
CA SER A 79 -5.92 -0.98 -7.39
C SER A 79 -6.43 -0.07 -8.51
N SER A 80 -5.91 1.15 -8.56
CA SER A 80 -6.21 2.11 -9.62
C SER A 80 -5.61 1.73 -10.99
N VAL A 81 -4.64 0.81 -11.03
CA VAL A 81 -3.95 0.40 -12.28
C VAL A 81 -4.81 -0.57 -13.09
N ALA A 82 -5.67 -1.37 -12.43
CA ALA A 82 -6.61 -2.27 -13.08
C ALA A 82 -7.82 -2.52 -12.13
N PRO A 83 -8.74 -1.54 -12.03
CA PRO A 83 -9.80 -1.59 -11.02
C PRO A 83 -10.86 -2.66 -11.33
N LEU A 84 -11.53 -3.14 -10.28
CA LEU A 84 -12.76 -3.91 -10.42
C LEU A 84 -13.81 -3.06 -11.13
N ARG A 85 -14.63 -3.70 -11.97
CA ARG A 85 -15.75 -3.05 -12.64
C ARG A 85 -16.95 -3.00 -11.72
N ILE A 86 -17.85 -2.05 -11.97
CA ILE A 86 -19.14 -1.96 -11.26
C ILE A 86 -19.94 -3.26 -11.45
N ASP A 87 -19.88 -3.83 -12.65
CA ASP A 87 -20.55 -5.08 -13.00
C ASP A 87 -19.97 -6.28 -12.24
N ASP A 88 -18.67 -6.24 -11.90
CA ASP A 88 -18.07 -7.29 -11.07
C ASP A 88 -18.73 -7.27 -9.68
N LEU A 89 -19.03 -6.09 -9.14
CA LEU A 89 -19.61 -5.94 -7.79
C LEU A 89 -21.15 -6.05 -7.77
N TYR A 90 -21.79 -6.59 -8.81
CA TYR A 90 -23.25 -6.79 -8.83
C TYR A 90 -23.66 -8.02 -8.01
N VAL A 91 -23.64 -7.86 -6.68
CA VAL A 91 -24.13 -8.84 -5.71
C VAL A 91 -25.57 -8.48 -5.34
N GLU A 92 -26.51 -9.39 -5.61
CA GLU A 92 -27.89 -9.27 -5.15
C GLU A 92 -27.93 -9.25 -3.62
N GLY A 93 -28.67 -8.31 -3.02
CA GLY A 93 -28.74 -8.17 -1.56
C GLY A 93 -27.59 -7.38 -0.93
N LEU A 94 -26.78 -6.67 -1.71
CA LEU A 94 -25.74 -5.78 -1.17
C LEU A 94 -26.36 -4.66 -0.31
N GLU A 95 -25.98 -4.62 0.96
CA GLU A 95 -26.42 -3.64 1.96
C GLU A 95 -25.34 -2.61 2.28
N ARG A 96 -24.07 -3.01 2.36
CA ARG A 96 -22.96 -2.09 2.67
C ARG A 96 -21.75 -2.32 1.81
N CYS A 97 -21.14 -1.22 1.37
CA CYS A 97 -19.88 -1.21 0.66
C CYS A 97 -18.90 -0.23 1.31
N TYR A 98 -17.72 -0.72 1.72
CA TYR A 98 -16.68 0.08 2.35
C TYR A 98 -15.52 0.31 1.38
N PHE A 99 -15.13 1.56 1.15
CA PHE A 99 -13.91 1.91 0.42
C PHE A 99 -12.89 2.44 1.42
N LEU A 100 -11.80 1.68 1.59
CA LEU A 100 -10.83 1.90 2.65
C LEU A 100 -9.50 2.39 2.09
N ASP A 101 -9.09 3.60 2.50
CA ASP A 101 -7.91 4.32 2.01
C ASP A 101 -7.99 4.76 0.53
N PHE A 102 -9.21 5.01 0.02
CA PHE A 102 -9.47 5.60 -1.30
C PHE A 102 -10.96 5.96 -1.49
N LEU A 103 -11.26 6.81 -2.49
CA LEU A 103 -12.64 7.18 -2.87
C LEU A 103 -13.14 6.48 -4.16
N GLY A 104 -12.27 5.75 -4.84
CA GLY A 104 -12.56 5.07 -6.10
C GLY A 104 -12.55 6.01 -7.33
N PRO A 105 -12.66 5.46 -8.55
CA PRO A 105 -12.80 6.26 -9.75
C PRO A 105 -14.04 7.17 -9.71
N LYS A 106 -14.00 8.28 -10.47
CA LYS A 106 -15.12 9.23 -10.52
C LYS A 106 -16.44 8.51 -10.89
N GLY A 107 -17.46 8.67 -10.05
CA GLY A 107 -18.78 8.05 -10.25
C GLY A 107 -18.89 6.59 -9.80
N PHE A 108 -17.80 5.94 -9.36
CA PHE A 108 -17.82 4.55 -8.93
C PHE A 108 -18.67 4.35 -7.66
N ALA A 109 -18.35 5.08 -6.58
CA ALA A 109 -19.15 5.06 -5.34
C ALA A 109 -20.62 5.39 -5.59
N ALA A 110 -20.87 6.45 -6.38
CA ALA A 110 -22.21 6.92 -6.71
C ALA A 110 -23.03 5.91 -7.53
N THR A 111 -22.38 5.04 -8.31
CA THR A 111 -23.10 4.00 -9.05
C THR A 111 -23.51 2.84 -8.15
N ILE A 112 -22.67 2.49 -7.17
CA ILE A 112 -23.00 1.46 -6.17
C ILE A 112 -24.13 1.94 -5.26
N SER A 113 -24.09 3.20 -4.81
CA SER A 113 -25.08 3.77 -3.88
C SER A 113 -26.47 4.01 -4.48
N ARG A 114 -26.61 4.00 -5.81
CA ARG A 114 -27.93 4.02 -6.49
C ARG A 114 -28.74 2.76 -6.24
N ARG A 115 -28.12 1.69 -5.71
CA ARG A 115 -28.85 0.48 -5.31
C ARG A 115 -29.69 0.81 -4.07
N PRO A 116 -30.99 0.46 -4.04
CA PRO A 116 -31.93 0.97 -3.04
C PRO A 116 -31.51 0.72 -1.59
N THR A 117 -30.84 -0.40 -1.33
CA THR A 117 -30.46 -0.89 0.01
C THR A 117 -29.00 -0.66 0.35
N CYS A 118 -28.17 -0.19 -0.60
CA CYS A 118 -26.72 -0.18 -0.43
C CYS A 118 -26.22 1.16 0.14
N GLU A 119 -25.73 1.14 1.36
CA GLU A 119 -24.93 2.21 1.97
C GLU A 119 -23.47 2.09 1.52
N VAL A 120 -22.87 3.20 1.09
CA VAL A 120 -21.46 3.26 0.67
C VAL A 120 -20.69 4.17 1.61
N LEU A 121 -19.66 3.64 2.27
CA LEU A 121 -18.80 4.39 3.18
C LEU A 121 -17.39 4.46 2.62
N CYS A 122 -16.86 5.67 2.46
CA CYS A 122 -15.53 5.90 1.92
C CYS A 122 -14.63 6.56 2.97
N PHE A 123 -13.40 6.06 3.11
CA PHE A 123 -12.38 6.61 4.00
C PHE A 123 -11.12 6.94 3.19
N ASP A 124 -10.63 8.16 3.32
CA ASP A 124 -9.35 8.58 2.75
C ASP A 124 -8.71 9.65 3.66
N HIS A 125 -7.41 9.89 3.51
CA HIS A 125 -6.68 10.92 4.24
C HIS A 125 -5.91 11.86 3.31
N ARG A 126 -5.90 11.57 2.01
CA ARG A 126 -5.08 12.30 1.04
C ARG A 126 -5.78 13.57 0.56
N LYS A 127 -5.04 14.68 0.58
CA LYS A 127 -5.46 15.94 -0.05
C LYS A 127 -5.83 15.79 -1.53
N SER A 128 -5.17 14.88 -2.24
CA SER A 128 -5.45 14.57 -3.66
C SER A 128 -6.83 13.97 -3.90
N SER A 129 -7.52 13.51 -2.85
CA SER A 129 -8.84 12.91 -2.95
C SER A 129 -9.97 13.94 -2.83
N LEU A 130 -9.68 15.14 -2.32
CA LEU A 130 -10.68 16.23 -2.20
C LEU A 130 -11.39 16.56 -3.52
N PRO A 131 -10.73 16.62 -4.70
CA PRO A 131 -11.42 16.88 -5.97
C PRO A 131 -12.38 15.76 -6.42
N GLN A 132 -12.28 14.57 -5.83
CA GLN A 132 -13.16 13.43 -6.13
C GLN A 132 -14.42 13.45 -5.27
N ILE A 133 -14.45 14.29 -4.23
CA ILE A 133 -15.64 14.49 -3.40
C ILE A 133 -16.69 15.18 -4.27
N ILE A 134 -17.81 14.49 -4.42
CA ILE A 134 -18.97 15.03 -5.13
C ILE A 134 -19.54 16.16 -4.26
N PRO A 135 -19.86 17.35 -4.82
CA PRO A 135 -20.54 18.40 -4.05
C PRO A 135 -21.80 17.86 -3.41
N THR A 136 -22.10 18.27 -2.17
CA THR A 136 -23.19 17.75 -1.33
C THR A 136 -24.54 17.70 -2.06
N GLU A 137 -24.76 18.62 -3.00
CA GLU A 137 -25.94 18.75 -3.86
C GLU A 137 -26.21 17.54 -4.77
N TYR A 138 -25.15 16.80 -5.13
CA TYR A 138 -25.19 15.63 -6.03
C TYR A 138 -24.87 14.32 -5.30
N GLN A 139 -24.71 14.37 -3.98
CA GLN A 139 -24.41 13.21 -3.17
C GLN A 139 -25.70 12.42 -2.91
N THR A 140 -25.70 11.13 -3.25
CA THR A 140 -26.80 10.24 -2.91
C THR A 140 -26.89 10.10 -1.40
N LYS A 141 -28.10 10.07 -0.82
CA LYS A 141 -28.32 9.89 0.64
C LYS A 141 -27.60 8.67 1.22
N ASN A 142 -27.33 7.65 0.40
CA ASN A 142 -26.70 6.41 0.79
C ASN A 142 -25.16 6.42 0.66
N THR A 143 -24.51 7.58 0.64
CA THR A 143 -23.04 7.68 0.55
C THR A 143 -22.45 8.60 1.59
N SER A 144 -21.60 8.03 2.46
CA SER A 144 -20.87 8.73 3.49
C SER A 144 -19.38 8.79 3.13
N ILE A 145 -18.82 10.01 3.03
CA ILE A 145 -17.41 10.23 2.68
C ILE A 145 -16.70 10.81 3.89
N HIS A 146 -15.70 10.10 4.39
CA HIS A 146 -14.89 10.45 5.54
C HIS A 146 -13.46 10.73 5.07
N VAL A 147 -13.16 12.00 4.77
CA VAL A 147 -11.79 12.44 4.45
C VAL A 147 -11.19 13.18 5.63
N ASN A 148 -10.11 12.63 6.21
CA ASN A 148 -9.43 13.23 7.36
C ASN A 148 -7.96 13.53 7.01
N LEU A 149 -7.59 14.82 6.94
CA LEU A 149 -6.23 15.23 6.59
C LEU A 149 -5.24 15.17 7.76
N GLU A 150 -5.74 15.01 8.99
CA GLU A 150 -4.95 15.03 10.22
C GLU A 150 -4.69 13.62 10.80
N LYS A 151 -5.35 12.61 10.23
CA LYS A 151 -5.31 11.21 10.69
C LYS A 151 -5.26 10.27 9.49
N SER A 152 -4.48 9.20 9.60
CA SER A 152 -4.41 8.17 8.56
C SER A 152 -5.75 7.46 8.37
N SER A 153 -5.98 6.89 7.19
CA SER A 153 -7.19 6.12 6.92
C SER A 153 -7.29 4.87 7.81
N SER A 154 -6.18 4.20 8.09
CA SER A 154 -6.16 3.08 9.05
C SER A 154 -6.62 3.49 10.46
N ALA A 155 -6.16 4.63 10.97
CA ALA A 155 -6.55 5.10 12.31
C ALA A 155 -8.03 5.55 12.35
N ALA A 156 -8.50 6.26 11.32
CA ALA A 156 -9.91 6.66 11.23
C ALA A 156 -10.85 5.44 11.14
N VAL A 157 -10.47 4.41 10.38
CA VAL A 157 -11.25 3.18 10.24
C VAL A 157 -11.22 2.33 11.52
N TYR A 158 -10.09 2.28 12.22
CA TYR A 158 -9.99 1.63 13.53
C TYR A 158 -10.97 2.24 14.54
N GLU A 159 -11.00 3.57 14.64
CA GLU A 159 -11.94 4.31 15.51
C GLU A 159 -13.39 4.08 15.09
N TYR A 160 -13.66 4.12 13.78
CA TYR A 160 -15.00 3.89 13.25
C TYR A 160 -15.55 2.53 13.65
N PHE A 161 -14.82 1.43 13.40
CA PHE A 161 -15.29 0.09 13.71
C PHE A 161 -15.30 -0.19 15.22
N SER A 162 -14.40 0.41 16.00
CA SER A 162 -14.41 0.30 17.46
C SER A 162 -15.66 0.94 18.06
N THR A 163 -16.00 2.17 17.65
CA THR A 163 -17.24 2.84 18.09
C THR A 163 -18.47 2.07 17.63
N ARG A 164 -18.50 1.64 16.36
CA ARG A 164 -19.63 0.90 15.80
C ARG A 164 -19.86 -0.46 16.48
N LEU A 165 -18.80 -1.09 16.99
CA LEU A 165 -18.91 -2.34 17.73
C LEU A 165 -19.62 -2.12 19.06
N VAL A 166 -19.27 -1.06 19.78
CA VAL A 166 -19.92 -0.67 21.05
C VAL A 166 -21.41 -0.36 20.83
N ASP A 167 -21.76 0.33 19.75
CA ASP A 167 -23.16 0.67 19.44
C ASP A 167 -24.01 -0.57 19.11
N MET A 168 -23.40 -1.63 18.57
CA MET A 168 -24.07 -2.83 18.10
C MET A 168 -24.11 -3.96 19.15
N GLU A 169 -23.15 -3.99 20.07
CA GLU A 169 -23.17 -4.96 21.16
C GLU A 169 -24.21 -4.56 22.22
N THR A 170 -25.11 -5.49 22.54
CA THR A 170 -26.12 -5.27 23.58
C THR A 170 -25.45 -5.05 24.95
N PRO A 171 -25.98 -4.17 25.83
CA PRO A 171 -25.37 -3.80 27.12
C PRO A 171 -25.15 -4.92 28.16
N CYS A 172 -25.51 -6.17 27.83
CA CYS A 172 -25.51 -7.31 28.75
C CYS A 172 -24.27 -8.22 28.62
N GLY A 173 -23.37 -7.95 27.66
CA GLY A 173 -22.07 -8.63 27.50
C GLY A 173 -20.90 -7.74 27.91
N SER A 174 -19.72 -8.33 28.16
CA SER A 174 -18.50 -7.52 28.29
C SER A 174 -18.26 -6.78 26.98
N VAL A 175 -18.09 -5.45 27.05
CA VAL A 175 -17.76 -4.63 25.87
C VAL A 175 -16.57 -5.25 25.16
N ALA A 176 -16.80 -5.74 23.95
CA ALA A 176 -15.75 -6.26 23.11
C ALA A 176 -14.93 -5.11 22.56
N ASP A 177 -13.65 -5.13 22.85
CA ASP A 177 -12.72 -4.34 22.06
C ASP A 177 -12.51 -5.01 20.70
N LEU A 178 -12.36 -4.18 19.66
CA LEU A 178 -12.11 -4.67 18.30
C LEU A 178 -10.77 -5.43 18.19
N LEU A 179 -9.78 -5.01 18.99
CA LEU A 179 -8.49 -5.68 19.14
C LEU A 179 -8.40 -6.36 20.50
N GLU A 180 -7.97 -7.62 20.48
CA GLU A 180 -7.62 -8.37 21.66
C GLU A 180 -6.61 -7.60 22.52
N PRO A 181 -6.75 -7.60 23.86
CA PRO A 181 -5.87 -6.84 24.75
C PRO A 181 -4.37 -7.12 24.55
N LYS A 182 -4.02 -8.36 24.19
CA LYS A 182 -2.65 -8.79 23.91
C LYS A 182 -2.04 -8.15 22.65
N ASP A 183 -2.87 -7.80 21.67
CA ASP A 183 -2.44 -7.31 20.35
C ASP A 183 -2.53 -5.78 20.25
N ARG A 184 -3.40 -5.14 21.06
CA ARG A 184 -3.72 -3.71 20.97
C ARG A 184 -2.48 -2.81 20.96
N SER A 185 -1.63 -2.90 21.99
CA SER A 185 -0.48 -2.01 22.13
C SER A 185 0.52 -2.15 20.96
N ARG A 186 0.70 -3.38 20.47
CA ARG A 186 1.55 -3.69 19.33
C ARG A 186 0.99 -3.09 18.04
N VAL A 187 -0.27 -3.37 17.73
CA VAL A 187 -0.93 -2.87 16.52
C VAL A 187 -1.02 -1.34 16.52
N GLU A 188 -1.40 -0.73 17.65
CA GLU A 188 -1.45 0.73 17.79
C GLU A 188 -0.10 1.39 17.58
N MET A 189 1.00 0.76 18.01
CA MET A 189 2.34 1.27 17.73
C MET A 189 2.66 1.23 16.24
N VAL A 190 2.34 0.12 15.56
CA VAL A 190 2.52 0.01 14.10
C VAL A 190 1.69 1.07 13.36
N LEU A 191 0.43 1.29 13.78
CA LEU A 191 -0.43 2.34 13.23
C LEU A 191 0.18 3.73 13.38
N LYS A 192 0.79 4.05 14.53
CA LYS A 192 1.47 5.34 14.75
C LYS A 192 2.59 5.57 13.74
N TYR A 193 3.39 4.55 13.46
CA TYR A 193 4.45 4.65 12.44
C TYR A 193 3.91 4.76 11.02
N ILE A 194 2.85 4.02 10.69
CA ILE A 194 2.17 4.14 9.39
C ILE A 194 1.62 5.57 9.22
N GLU A 195 0.94 6.10 10.23
CA GLU A 195 0.38 7.44 10.19
C GLU A 195 1.44 8.53 10.05
N ASP A 196 2.57 8.42 10.75
CA ASP A 196 3.69 9.35 10.64
C ASP A 196 4.23 9.43 9.19
N GLY A 197 4.24 8.29 8.49
CA GLY A 197 4.60 8.21 7.06
C GLY A 197 3.50 8.71 6.12
N ASP A 198 2.26 8.28 6.30
CA ASP A 198 1.10 8.67 5.49
C ASP A 198 0.90 10.20 5.49
N LEU A 199 1.06 10.82 6.68
CA LEU A 199 0.93 12.26 6.89
C LEU A 199 2.23 13.03 6.66
N ARG A 200 3.31 12.33 6.25
CA ARG A 200 4.62 12.91 5.93
C ARG A 200 5.22 13.75 7.08
N ARG A 201 4.98 13.32 8.32
CA ARG A 201 5.50 13.95 9.54
C ARG A 201 6.98 13.59 9.75
N TRP A 202 7.35 12.33 9.50
CA TRP A 202 8.71 11.81 9.65
C TRP A 202 9.32 12.07 11.04
N SER A 203 8.48 12.07 12.07
CA SER A 203 8.84 12.53 13.41
C SER A 203 9.25 11.41 14.36
N LEU A 204 8.84 10.17 14.07
CA LEU A 204 9.08 9.05 14.96
C LEU A 204 10.53 8.52 14.88
N PRO A 205 11.10 8.08 16.01
CA PRO A 205 12.46 7.54 16.03
C PRO A 205 12.56 6.28 15.17
N GLY A 206 13.58 6.21 14.32
CA GLY A 206 13.76 5.05 13.44
C GLY A 206 12.75 4.96 12.29
N ILE A 207 11.95 6.00 12.02
CA ILE A 207 10.93 6.01 10.94
C ILE A 207 11.50 5.60 9.57
N ARG A 208 12.73 5.99 9.23
CA ARG A 208 13.39 5.55 7.98
C ARG A 208 13.58 4.03 7.96
N ALA A 209 14.12 3.46 9.03
CA ALA A 209 14.34 2.03 9.15
C ALA A 209 13.01 1.26 9.17
N PHE A 210 12.02 1.75 9.93
CA PHE A 210 10.67 1.21 9.93
C PHE A 210 10.10 1.11 8.51
N ASN A 211 10.13 2.19 7.72
CA ASN A 211 9.59 2.19 6.36
C ASN A 211 10.32 1.25 5.41
N ILE A 212 11.64 1.08 5.58
CA ILE A 212 12.43 0.11 4.83
C ILE A 212 12.00 -1.31 5.20
N GLY A 213 11.98 -1.65 6.49
CA GLY A 213 11.57 -2.97 6.96
C GLY A 213 10.12 -3.31 6.57
N LEU A 214 9.24 -2.31 6.58
CA LEU A 214 7.85 -2.42 6.15
C LEU A 214 7.74 -2.63 4.63
N SER A 215 8.60 -2.01 3.81
CA SER A 215 8.50 -2.04 2.35
C SER A 215 8.45 -3.44 1.73
N GLU A 216 9.15 -4.41 2.33
CA GLU A 216 9.17 -5.80 1.87
C GLU A 216 7.80 -6.49 1.98
N TRP A 217 6.95 -6.01 2.88
CA TRP A 217 5.62 -6.57 3.12
C TRP A 217 4.59 -6.17 2.08
N ARG A 218 4.86 -5.17 1.22
CA ARG A 218 3.88 -4.67 0.22
C ARG A 218 3.32 -5.78 -0.68
N SER A 219 4.17 -6.73 -1.07
CA SER A 219 3.77 -7.85 -1.92
C SER A 219 2.81 -8.83 -1.23
N LYS A 220 2.76 -8.83 0.11
CA LYS A 220 1.96 -9.73 0.95
C LYS A 220 0.59 -9.16 1.32
N LEU A 221 0.29 -7.91 0.97
CA LEU A 221 -0.94 -7.21 1.36
C LEU A 221 -2.17 -7.57 0.52
N ASN A 222 -2.15 -8.66 -0.24
CA ASN A 222 -3.28 -9.09 -1.05
C ASN A 222 -3.99 -10.25 -0.35
N CYS A 223 -5.15 -9.99 0.26
CA CYS A 223 -5.90 -10.98 1.03
C CYS A 223 -6.42 -12.17 0.21
N ILE A 224 -6.54 -12.02 -1.11
CA ILE A 224 -6.99 -13.11 -2.00
C ILE A 224 -5.87 -14.10 -2.24
N THR A 225 -4.64 -13.61 -2.43
CA THR A 225 -3.47 -14.47 -2.69
C THR A 225 -2.68 -14.84 -1.43
N ASN A 226 -2.91 -14.13 -0.33
CA ASN A 226 -2.29 -14.38 0.96
C ASN A 226 -3.39 -14.62 2.02
N PRO A 227 -3.77 -15.88 2.28
CA PRO A 227 -4.82 -16.19 3.24
C PRO A 227 -4.44 -15.85 4.69
N TYR A 228 -3.15 -15.68 4.99
CA TYR A 228 -2.63 -15.35 6.33
C TYR A 228 -2.38 -13.86 6.53
N MET A 229 -2.91 -13.00 5.64
CA MET A 229 -2.60 -11.58 5.66
C MET A 229 -3.01 -10.93 6.98
N TYR A 230 -4.17 -11.28 7.54
CA TYR A 230 -4.69 -10.65 8.75
C TYR A 230 -3.89 -11.05 10.00
N GLU A 231 -3.57 -12.33 10.13
CA GLU A 231 -2.71 -12.86 11.20
C GLU A 231 -1.33 -12.22 11.13
N GLN A 232 -0.76 -12.10 9.94
CA GLN A 232 0.53 -11.43 9.74
C GLN A 232 0.48 -9.96 10.13
N LEU A 233 -0.59 -9.23 9.78
CA LEU A 233 -0.76 -7.82 10.16
C LEU A 233 -0.91 -7.65 11.68
N LEU A 234 -1.64 -8.56 12.34
CA LEU A 234 -1.76 -8.60 13.81
C LEU A 234 -0.41 -8.89 14.48
N GLU A 235 0.41 -9.73 13.85
CA GLU A 235 1.72 -10.12 14.37
C GLU A 235 2.80 -9.05 14.18
N MET A 236 2.62 -8.10 13.26
CA MET A 236 3.61 -7.06 12.96
C MET A 236 4.05 -6.29 14.20
N ASN A 237 5.36 -6.11 14.35
CA ASN A 237 5.95 -5.37 15.46
C ASN A 237 6.85 -4.25 14.95
N SER A 238 6.67 -3.03 15.46
CA SER A 238 7.45 -1.86 15.03
C SER A 238 8.95 -2.00 15.33
N LEU A 239 9.34 -2.61 16.45
CA LEU A 239 10.74 -2.81 16.82
C LEU A 239 11.43 -3.79 15.88
N GLU A 240 10.76 -4.88 15.52
CA GLU A 240 11.28 -5.86 14.56
C GLU A 240 11.43 -5.25 13.16
N LEU A 241 10.45 -4.45 12.72
CA LEU A 241 10.51 -3.72 11.45
C LEU A 241 11.67 -2.72 11.44
N ILE A 242 11.90 -2.00 12.54
CA ILE A 242 13.03 -1.08 12.69
C ILE A 242 14.36 -1.84 12.68
N ALA A 243 14.48 -2.93 13.45
CA ALA A 243 15.69 -3.75 13.49
C ALA A 243 16.04 -4.26 12.10
N LYS A 244 15.08 -4.84 11.39
CA LYS A 244 15.25 -5.29 10.01
C LYS A 244 15.64 -4.17 9.05
N GLY A 245 15.03 -2.99 9.20
CA GLY A 245 15.40 -1.81 8.43
C GLY A 245 16.83 -1.36 8.69
N ASN A 246 17.28 -1.39 9.94
CA ASN A 246 18.66 -1.07 10.31
C ASN A 246 19.65 -2.08 9.75
N ASP A 247 19.32 -3.38 9.78
CA ASP A 247 20.15 -4.43 9.19
C ASP A 247 20.32 -4.22 7.68
N PHE A 248 19.23 -3.86 6.99
CA PHE A 248 19.26 -3.52 5.57
C PHE A 248 20.14 -2.27 5.29
N ILE A 249 19.95 -1.20 6.06
CA ILE A 249 20.77 0.01 5.95
C ILE A 249 22.25 -0.33 6.15
N ALA A 250 22.60 -1.07 7.21
CA ALA A 250 23.97 -1.46 7.48
C ALA A 250 24.58 -2.31 6.35
N SER A 251 23.78 -3.20 5.75
CA SER A 251 24.20 -3.98 4.58
C SER A 251 24.48 -3.09 3.37
N CYS A 252 23.61 -2.11 3.09
CA CYS A 252 23.82 -1.12 2.04
C CYS A 252 25.07 -0.27 2.28
N ASP A 253 25.28 0.22 3.50
CA ASP A 253 26.45 1.01 3.87
C ASP A 253 27.74 0.21 3.68
N ASN A 254 27.75 -1.05 4.14
CA ASN A 254 28.87 -1.96 3.94
C ASN A 254 29.14 -2.25 2.46
N ALA A 255 28.10 -2.41 1.65
CA ALA A 255 28.24 -2.61 0.21
C ALA A 255 28.75 -1.36 -0.50
N ALA A 256 28.25 -0.18 -0.14
CA ALA A 256 28.69 1.11 -0.66
C ALA A 256 30.17 1.38 -0.30
N ASN A 257 30.58 1.05 0.93
CA ASN A 257 31.96 1.24 1.38
C ASN A 257 33.00 0.51 0.52
N LYS A 258 32.66 -0.65 -0.07
CA LYS A 258 33.54 -1.40 -0.99
C LYS A 258 33.89 -0.61 -2.27
N PHE A 259 33.05 0.35 -2.67
CA PHE A 259 33.33 1.22 -3.81
C PHE A 259 34.33 2.31 -3.44
N LEU A 260 34.37 2.73 -2.19
CA LEU A 260 35.14 3.89 -1.78
C LEU A 260 36.66 3.68 -1.87
N ASP A 261 37.12 2.43 -1.91
CA ASP A 261 38.52 2.06 -2.14
C ASP A 261 38.99 2.38 -3.57
N LYS A 262 38.06 2.58 -4.51
CA LYS A 262 38.32 2.84 -5.93
C LYS A 262 38.02 4.29 -6.31
N THR A 263 38.02 5.19 -5.34
CA THR A 263 37.70 6.60 -5.56
C THR A 263 38.83 7.33 -6.28
N PHE A 264 38.45 8.26 -7.15
CA PHE A 264 39.37 9.13 -7.88
C PHE A 264 38.84 10.57 -7.89
N LYS A 265 39.74 11.54 -8.00
CA LYS A 265 39.36 12.95 -8.07
C LYS A 265 38.86 13.30 -9.47
N ILE A 266 37.81 14.11 -9.52
CA ILE A 266 37.32 14.73 -10.76
C ILE A 266 37.26 16.24 -10.60
N ARG A 267 37.45 16.96 -11.72
CA ARG A 267 37.31 18.41 -11.81
C ARG A 267 35.95 18.75 -12.42
N LEU A 268 35.13 19.46 -11.67
CA LEU A 268 33.81 19.89 -12.12
C LEU A 268 33.93 21.15 -12.98
N GLY A 269 33.30 21.16 -14.16
CA GLY A 269 33.33 22.29 -15.09
C GLY A 269 34.74 22.72 -15.50
N ARG A 270 35.64 21.77 -15.80
CA ARG A 270 37.07 22.02 -16.08
C ARG A 270 37.82 22.71 -14.92
N GLY A 271 37.31 22.61 -13.69
CA GLY A 271 37.89 23.19 -12.48
C GLY A 271 37.18 24.45 -11.99
N LEU A 272 36.23 25.00 -12.75
CA LEU A 272 35.47 26.20 -12.37
C LEU A 272 34.58 25.97 -11.14
N TYR A 273 34.14 24.74 -10.91
CA TYR A 273 33.27 24.38 -9.78
C TYR A 273 34.00 23.51 -8.74
N GLY A 274 35.33 23.51 -8.76
CA GLY A 274 36.17 22.76 -7.82
C GLY A 274 36.36 21.29 -8.18
N GLU A 275 36.77 20.52 -7.17
CA GLU A 275 37.10 19.10 -7.27
C GLU A 275 36.26 18.29 -6.27
N CYS A 276 35.94 17.04 -6.62
CA CYS A 276 35.30 16.09 -5.71
C CYS A 276 35.78 14.66 -5.99
N LEU A 277 35.50 13.73 -5.07
CA LEU A 277 35.73 12.31 -5.29
C LEU A 277 34.58 11.71 -6.10
N ALA A 278 34.93 10.83 -7.03
CA ALA A 278 34.00 10.02 -7.79
C ALA A 278 34.41 8.55 -7.77
N VAL A 279 33.46 7.67 -8.06
CA VAL A 279 33.69 6.25 -8.27
C VAL A 279 32.84 5.75 -9.43
N ARG A 280 33.35 4.76 -10.17
CA ARG A 280 32.51 4.00 -11.11
C ARG A 280 31.72 2.94 -10.33
N ALA A 281 30.41 3.08 -10.31
CA ALA A 281 29.47 2.18 -9.65
C ALA A 281 28.58 1.42 -10.66
N ASP A 282 29.20 0.94 -11.76
CA ASP A 282 28.48 0.28 -12.85
C ASP A 282 27.67 -0.93 -12.33
N GLY A 283 26.39 -1.00 -12.69
CA GLY A 283 25.48 -2.07 -12.27
C GLY A 283 25.01 -2.02 -10.81
N SER A 284 25.32 -0.97 -10.05
CA SER A 284 24.96 -0.83 -8.62
C SER A 284 24.00 0.34 -8.36
N SER A 285 22.98 0.50 -9.22
CA SER A 285 22.03 1.62 -9.15
C SER A 285 21.23 1.66 -7.85
N ASN A 286 21.06 0.52 -7.17
CA ASN A 286 20.37 0.41 -5.88
C ASN A 286 21.20 0.98 -4.70
N LEU A 287 22.48 1.28 -4.91
CA LEU A 287 23.38 1.84 -3.90
C LEU A 287 23.78 3.29 -4.21
N SER A 288 23.22 3.91 -5.25
CA SER A 288 23.61 5.25 -5.70
C SER A 288 23.57 6.29 -4.59
N ASP A 289 22.50 6.27 -3.80
CA ASP A 289 22.25 7.28 -2.76
C ASP A 289 23.27 7.13 -1.63
N GLU A 290 23.56 5.90 -1.21
CA GLU A 290 24.52 5.63 -0.14
C GLU A 290 25.96 5.87 -0.62
N ILE A 291 26.31 5.46 -1.84
CA ILE A 291 27.59 5.79 -2.46
C ILE A 291 27.77 7.31 -2.54
N GLY A 292 26.77 8.04 -3.01
CA GLY A 292 26.80 9.50 -3.10
C GLY A 292 27.02 10.18 -1.75
N LYS A 293 26.28 9.73 -0.71
CA LYS A 293 26.43 10.22 0.65
C LYS A 293 27.85 10.01 1.19
N GLN A 294 28.39 8.80 1.02
CA GLN A 294 29.74 8.48 1.48
C GLN A 294 30.83 9.24 0.71
N LEU A 295 30.68 9.40 -0.60
CA LEU A 295 31.58 10.22 -1.43
C LEU A 295 31.59 11.68 -1.01
N SER A 296 30.42 12.23 -0.69
CA SER A 296 30.29 13.61 -0.21
C SER A 296 31.04 13.80 1.12
N MET A 297 30.83 12.91 2.09
CA MET A 297 31.55 12.95 3.37
C MET A 297 33.07 12.80 3.20
N ARG A 298 33.54 11.87 2.37
CA ARG A 298 34.99 11.69 2.13
C ARG A 298 35.60 12.86 1.36
N SER A 299 34.87 13.46 0.42
CA SER A 299 35.31 14.65 -0.30
C SER A 299 35.49 15.82 0.67
N ALA A 300 34.52 16.03 1.57
CA ALA A 300 34.59 17.04 2.62
C ALA A 300 35.80 16.83 3.53
N ALA A 301 36.01 15.61 4.01
CA ALA A 301 37.12 15.25 4.87
C ALA A 301 38.50 15.43 4.19
N ALA A 302 38.55 15.30 2.86
CA ALA A 302 39.75 15.54 2.06
C ALA A 302 39.96 17.03 1.68
N GLY A 303 39.12 17.95 2.19
CA GLY A 303 39.17 19.37 1.88
C GLY A 303 38.75 19.72 0.45
N LEU A 304 38.02 18.82 -0.21
CA LEU A 304 37.48 19.04 -1.56
C LEU A 304 36.09 19.68 -1.47
N SER A 305 35.74 20.51 -2.46
CA SER A 305 34.45 21.20 -2.53
C SER A 305 33.29 20.20 -2.52
N THR A 306 32.37 20.38 -1.57
CA THR A 306 31.23 19.47 -1.29
C THR A 306 29.96 19.81 -2.06
N SER A 307 30.02 20.73 -3.03
CA SER A 307 28.84 21.22 -3.75
C SER A 307 28.32 20.19 -4.76
N GLY A 308 27.57 19.22 -4.23
CA GLY A 308 26.41 18.53 -4.83
C GLY A 308 26.57 17.87 -6.20
N LEU A 309 26.76 16.55 -6.19
CA LEU A 309 26.14 15.66 -7.17
C LEU A 309 24.94 14.97 -6.52
#